data_AF-A0A376ZLL7-F1
#
_entry.id   AF-A0A376ZLL7-F1
#
_cell.length_a   1.000
_cell.length_b   1.000
_cell.length_c   1.000
_cell.angle_alpha   90.00
_cell.angle_beta   90.00
_cell.angle_gamma   90.00
#
_symmetry.space_group_name_H-M   'P 1'
#
loop_
_entity.id
_entity.type
_entity.pdbx_description
1 polymer ?
#
loop_
_entity_poly.entity_id
_entity_poly.type
_entity_poly.pdbx_seq_one_letter_code
_entity_poly.pdbx_strand_id
1 'polypeptide(L)' 'MAKNRSRRLRKKMHIDEFQELGFSVAWRFPEGTSEEQIDKTVDDFINEVIEPNKLAFDGSGYLAGKV' A
#
# COMPACT_ATOMS: atom_id res chain seq x y z
N MET A 1 23.58 -8.23 22.13
CA MET A 1 23.83 -9.60 21.63
C MET A 1 23.10 -9.77 20.31
N ALA A 2 23.81 -9.97 19.20
CA ALA A 2 23.16 -10.32 17.94
C ALA A 2 22.50 -11.70 18.13
N LYS A 3 21.16 -11.77 18.05
CA LYS A 3 20.45 -13.05 18.04
C LYS A 3 20.67 -13.70 16.67
N ASN A 4 21.52 -14.73 16.61
CA ASN A 4 21.67 -15.56 15.42
C ASN A 4 20.33 -16.24 15.13
N ARG A 5 19.70 -15.85 14.02
CA ARG A 5 18.39 -16.35 13.57
C ARG A 5 18.59 -17.15 12.29
N SER A 6 17.90 -18.28 12.18
CA SER A 6 17.92 -19.06 10.94
C SER A 6 17.30 -18.26 9.78
N ARG A 7 17.68 -18.58 8.55
CA ARG A 7 17.16 -17.91 7.34
C ARG A 7 15.63 -17.88 7.29
N ARG A 8 14.98 -18.98 7.70
CA ARG A 8 13.51 -19.07 7.78
C ARG A 8 12.93 -18.07 8.79
N LEU A 9 13.55 -17.92 9.96
CA LEU A 9 13.09 -16.98 10.98
C LEU A 9 13.27 -15.53 10.53
N ARG A 10 14.37 -15.22 9.83
CA ARG A 10 14.58 -13.88 9.27
C ARG A 10 13.56 -13.53 8.20
N LYS A 11 13.23 -14.47 7.31
CA LYS A 11 12.15 -14.33 6.33
C LYS A 11 10.81 -14.09 7.00
N LYS A 12 10.46 -14.87 8.03
CA LYS A 12 9.19 -14.74 8.76
C LYS A 12 9.04 -13.39 9.47
N MET A 13 10.13 -12.78 9.91
CA MET A 13 10.10 -11.49 10.61
C MET A 13 10.41 -10.30 9.68
N HIS A 14 10.66 -10.53 8.39
CA HIS A 14 11.02 -9.49 7.41
C HIS A 14 12.23 -8.64 7.86
N ILE A 15 13.31 -9.30 8.28
CA ILE A 15 14.57 -8.65 8.73
C ILE A 15 15.78 -9.09 7.90
N ASP A 16 16.91 -8.39 8.06
CA ASP A 16 18.15 -8.55 7.29
C ASP A 16 17.86 -8.57 5.77
N GLU A 17 18.18 -9.66 5.06
CA GLU A 17 17.97 -9.79 3.61
C GLU A 17 16.49 -9.81 3.16
N PHE A 18 15.55 -9.76 4.10
CA PHE A 18 14.10 -9.75 3.85
C PHE A 18 13.42 -8.46 4.28
N GLN A 19 14.16 -7.38 4.53
CA GLN A 19 13.54 -6.08 4.80
C GLN A 19 12.87 -5.54 3.54
N GLU A 20 11.67 -5.00 3.73
CA GLU A 20 10.90 -4.32 2.70
C GLU A 20 10.83 -2.83 3.03
N LEU A 21 10.97 -1.98 2.02
CA LEU A 21 10.79 -0.53 2.14
C LEU A 21 9.42 -0.18 1.59
N GLY A 22 8.60 0.45 2.42
CA GLY A 22 7.28 0.95 2.06
C GLY A 22 7.10 2.39 2.48
N PHE A 23 6.11 3.04 1.89
CA PHE A 23 5.68 4.39 2.25
C PHE A 23 4.16 4.47 2.18
N SER A 24 3.58 5.41 2.90
CA SER A 24 2.13 5.65 2.87
C SER A 24 1.83 6.85 1.99
N VAL A 25 0.78 6.73 1.18
CA VAL A 25 0.21 7.84 0.40
C VAL A 25 -1.25 7.98 0.80
N ALA A 26 -1.70 9.22 0.99
CA ALA A 26 -3.08 9.53 1.31
C ALA A 26 -3.53 10.77 0.55
N TRP A 27 -4.71 10.72 -0.04
CA TRP A 27 -5.36 11.84 -0.72
C TRP A 27 -6.85 11.84 -0.40
N ARG A 28 -7.53 12.93 -0.75
CA ARG A 28 -8.98 13.07 -0.63
C ARG A 28 -9.56 13.50 -1.96
N PHE A 29 -10.71 12.96 -2.30
CA PHE A 29 -11.49 13.43 -3.44
C PHE A 29 -12.33 14.65 -3.04
N PRO A 30 -12.51 15.63 -3.94
CA PRO A 30 -13.46 16.71 -3.72
C PRO A 30 -14.88 16.20 -3.41
N GLU A 31 -15.65 16.98 -2.67
CA GLU A 31 -17.05 16.67 -2.42
C GLU A 31 -17.84 16.63 -3.74
N GLY A 32 -18.72 15.64 -3.89
CA GLY A 32 -19.49 15.44 -5.12
C GLY A 32 -18.73 14.78 -6.27
N THR A 33 -17.48 14.33 -6.06
CA THR A 33 -16.81 13.45 -7.03
C THR A 33 -17.64 12.18 -7.19
N SER A 34 -17.94 11.80 -8.44
CA SER A 34 -18.72 10.58 -8.70
C SER A 34 -17.92 9.33 -8.36
N GLU A 35 -18.61 8.25 -8.03
CA GLU A 35 -17.99 6.95 -7.73
C GLU A 35 -17.17 6.47 -8.95
N GLU A 36 -17.68 6.65 -10.17
CA GLU A 36 -16.95 6.24 -11.38
C GLU A 36 -15.64 7.00 -11.58
N GLN A 37 -15.60 8.28 -11.17
CA GLN A 37 -14.37 9.07 -11.24
C GLN A 37 -13.37 8.65 -10.16
N ILE A 38 -13.84 8.26 -8.97
CA ILE A 38 -13.00 7.72 -7.91
C ILE A 38 -12.38 6.39 -8.37
N ASP A 39 -13.21 5.46 -8.84
CA ASP A 39 -12.78 4.14 -9.31
C ASP A 39 -11.75 4.27 -10.42
N LYS A 40 -12.02 5.10 -11.44
CA LYS A 40 -11.08 5.36 -12.53
C LYS A 40 -9.74 5.89 -12.01
N THR A 41 -9.76 6.82 -11.05
CA THR A 41 -8.52 7.40 -10.51
C THR A 41 -7.68 6.35 -9.79
N VAL A 42 -8.33 5.43 -9.06
CA VAL A 42 -7.65 4.33 -8.34
C VAL A 42 -7.11 3.31 -9.35
N ASP A 43 -7.87 2.97 -10.38
CA ASP A 43 -7.43 2.08 -11.46
C ASP A 43 -6.21 2.64 -12.19
N ASP A 44 -6.24 3.91 -12.57
CA ASP A 44 -5.13 4.60 -13.24
C ASP A 44 -3.87 4.58 -12.34
N PHE A 45 -4.03 4.82 -11.02
CA PHE A 45 -2.92 4.73 -10.07
C PHE A 45 -2.32 3.33 -9.99
N ILE A 46 -3.15 2.28 -9.96
CA ILE A 46 -2.68 0.89 -9.91
C ILE A 46 -1.93 0.53 -11.20
N ASN A 47 -2.54 0.81 -12.35
CA ASN A 47 -2.03 0.44 -13.67
C ASN A 47 -0.75 1.20 -14.04
N GLU A 48 -0.63 2.47 -13.64
CA GLU A 48 0.49 3.31 -14.05
C GLU A 48 1.62 3.37 -13.01
N VAL A 49 1.31 3.22 -11.72
CA VAL A 49 2.30 3.38 -10.63
C VAL A 49 2.60 2.07 -9.92
N ILE A 50 1.58 1.31 -9.51
CA ILE A 50 1.78 0.14 -8.65
C ILE A 50 2.32 -1.05 -9.45
N GLU A 51 1.61 -1.50 -10.48
CA GLU A 51 1.97 -2.71 -11.23
C GLU A 51 3.31 -2.58 -11.96
N PRO A 52 3.60 -1.48 -12.69
CA PRO A 52 4.86 -1.37 -13.45
C PRO A 52 6.09 -1.35 -12.53
N ASN A 53 5.95 -0.82 -11.32
CA ASN A 53 7.03 -0.74 -10.33
C ASN A 53 7.06 -1.96 -9.40
N LYS A 54 6.16 -2.94 -9.59
CA LYS A 54 6.04 -4.15 -8.76
C LYS A 54 5.89 -3.83 -7.27
N LEU A 55 5.18 -2.75 -6.97
CA LEU A 55 4.89 -2.35 -5.60
C LEU A 55 3.71 -3.18 -5.06
N ALA A 56 3.75 -3.48 -3.77
CA ALA A 56 2.55 -3.94 -3.07
C ALA A 56 1.71 -2.72 -2.69
N PHE A 57 0.41 -2.79 -2.93
CA PHE A 57 -0.54 -1.76 -2.55
C PHE A 57 -1.54 -2.32 -1.54
N ASP A 58 -1.74 -1.59 -0.44
CA ASP A 58 -2.80 -1.81 0.53
C ASP A 58 -3.60 -0.52 0.66
N GLY A 59 -4.92 -0.62 0.47
CA GLY A 59 -5.82 0.52 0.42
C GLY A 59 -6.88 0.42 1.51
N SER A 60 -7.14 1.52 2.20
CA SER A 60 -8.29 1.67 3.10
C SER A 60 -9.13 2.86 2.66
N GLY A 61 -10.45 2.71 2.68
CA GLY A 61 -11.41 3.75 2.32
C GLY A 61 -12.35 4.04 3.47
N TYR A 62 -12.57 5.31 3.78
CA TYR A 62 -13.58 5.76 4.75
C TYR A 62 -14.62 6.59 4.02
N LEU A 63 -15.90 6.23 4.18
CA LEU A 63 -16.99 7.11 3.77
C LEU A 63 -17.00 8.29 4.75
N ALA A 64 -16.51 9.45 4.31
CA ALA A 64 -16.55 10.66 5.11
C ALA A 64 -18.03 11.07 5.32
N GLY A 65 -18.65 10.63 6.42
CA GLY A 65 -20.05 10.98 6.68
C GLY A 65 -20.81 10.26 7.79
N LYS A 66 -20.28 9.22 8.45
CA LYS A 66 -20.96 8.63 9.62
C LYS A 66 -19.97 8.29 10.74
N VAL A 67 -19.83 9.24 11.67
CA VAL A 67 -19.50 8.96 13.08
C VAL A 67 -20.81 8.69 13.80
#